data_AF-A0A968GIL0-F1
#
_entry.id   AF-A0A968GIL0-F1
#
_cell.length_a   1.000
_cell.length_b   1.000
_cell.length_c   1.000
_cell.angle_alpha   90.00
_cell.angle_beta   90.00
_cell.angle_gamma   90.00
#
_symmetry.space_group_name_H-M   'P 1'
#
loop_
_entity.id
_entity.type
_entity.pdbx_description
1 polymer ?
#
loop_
_entity_poly.entity_id
_entity_poly.type
_entity_poly.pdbx_seq_one_letter_code
_entity_poly.pdbx_strand_id
1 'polypeptide(L)'
;MKIPSRDELMRSILETMQSSLKERGATLPLSSRSVWSVLAGVLASALGILYIYGSWIYRQIFPQTQDESALLLEGERFGLFPKAATPTKVTAIASGLVGSLIPSGWQASVQGSLFSVEESVEIDASGT
;
A
#
# COMPACT_ATOMS: atom_id res chain seq x y z
N MET A 1 5.88 -10.82 14.56
CA MET A 1 5.00 -11.99 14.78
C MET A 1 5.32 -13.02 13.70
N LYS A 2 5.67 -14.27 14.07
CA LYS A 2 5.91 -15.33 13.07
C LYS A 2 4.55 -15.87 12.64
N ILE A 3 4.24 -15.80 11.33
CA ILE A 3 3.04 -16.42 10.76
C ILE A 3 3.34 -17.92 10.61
N PRO A 4 2.54 -18.81 11.22
CA PRO A 4 2.75 -20.24 11.10
C PRO A 4 2.49 -20.71 9.67
N SER A 5 3.28 -21.67 9.19
CA SER A 5 3.06 -22.27 7.87
C SER A 5 1.81 -23.16 7.87
N ARG A 6 1.25 -23.42 6.68
CA ARG A 6 0.13 -24.34 6.53
C ARG A 6 0.43 -25.71 7.14
N ASP A 7 1.64 -26.21 6.96
CA ASP A 7 2.03 -27.54 7.45
C ASP A 7 2.20 -27.55 8.98
N GLU A 8 2.71 -26.46 9.57
CA GLU A 8 2.75 -26.26 11.02
C GLU A 8 1.32 -26.26 11.61
N LEU A 9 0.39 -25.54 10.97
CA LEU A 9 -1.02 -25.50 11.39
C LEU A 9 -1.71 -26.85 11.24
N MET A 10 -1.54 -27.52 10.10
CA MET A 10 -2.15 -28.83 9.85
C MET A 10 -1.64 -29.86 10.86
N ARG A 11 -0.34 -29.87 11.14
CA ARG A 11 0.26 -30.77 12.14
C ARG A 11 -0.32 -30.50 13.53
N SER A 12 -0.36 -29.23 13.95
CA SER A 12 -0.94 -28.82 15.23
C SER A 12 -2.40 -29.27 15.39
N ILE A 13 -3.21 -29.14 14.33
CA ILE A 13 -4.60 -29.61 14.31
C ILE A 13 -4.68 -31.13 14.49
N LEU A 14 -3.91 -31.90 13.70
CA LEU A 14 -3.93 -33.36 13.77
C LEU A 14 -3.42 -33.90 15.11
N GLU A 15 -2.38 -33.29 15.66
CA GLU A 15 -1.85 -33.62 17.00
C GLU A 15 -2.92 -33.36 18.07
N THR A 16 -3.60 -32.21 18.00
CA THR A 16 -4.69 -31.87 18.92
C THR A 16 -5.84 -32.87 18.80
N MET A 17 -6.30 -33.19 17.58
CA MET A 17 -7.36 -34.18 17.38
C MET A 17 -6.96 -35.57 17.91
N GLN A 18 -5.73 -36.02 17.62
CA GLN A 18 -5.23 -37.31 18.08
C GLN A 18 -5.16 -37.39 19.62
N SER A 19 -4.72 -36.31 20.27
CA SER A 19 -4.69 -36.24 21.74
C SER A 19 -6.10 -36.36 22.33
N SER A 20 -7.06 -35.60 21.79
CA SER A 20 -8.45 -35.59 22.26
C SER A 20 -9.18 -36.93 22.07
N LEU A 21 -8.83 -37.69 21.03
CA LEU A 21 -9.43 -39.00 20.76
C LEU A 21 -8.79 -40.12 21.58
N LYS A 22 -7.49 -40.01 21.86
CA LYS A 22 -6.78 -40.97 22.72
C LYS A 22 -7.38 -40.99 24.13
N GLU A 23 -7.79 -39.83 24.66
CA GLU A 23 -8.51 -39.72 25.93
C GLU A 23 -9.85 -40.48 25.92
N ARG A 24 -10.45 -40.67 24.75
CA ARG A 24 -11.73 -41.38 24.54
C ARG A 24 -11.54 -42.83 24.09
N GLY A 25 -10.31 -43.34 24.10
CA GLY A 25 -9.99 -44.72 23.69
C GLY A 25 -9.98 -44.97 22.17
N ALA A 26 -9.94 -43.91 21.35
CA ALA A 26 -9.94 -43.99 19.88
C ALA A 26 -8.63 -43.45 19.26
N THR A 27 -8.36 -43.81 18.00
CA THR A 27 -7.18 -43.34 17.25
C THR A 27 -7.55 -42.84 15.86
N LEU A 28 -6.78 -41.87 15.32
CA LEU A 28 -6.99 -41.38 13.96
C LEU A 28 -6.15 -42.17 12.96
N PRO A 29 -6.71 -42.51 11.78
CA PRO A 29 -5.90 -42.92 10.65
C PRO A 29 -5.14 -41.71 10.11
N LEU A 30 -3.84 -41.63 10.39
CA LEU A 30 -2.95 -40.51 10.02
C LEU A 30 -2.38 -40.61 8.59
N SER A 31 -2.98 -41.41 7.70
CA SER A 31 -2.53 -41.46 6.31
C SER A 31 -2.80 -40.13 5.60
N SER A 32 -1.95 -39.75 4.65
CA SER A 32 -2.08 -38.50 3.88
C SER A 32 -3.38 -38.41 3.08
N ARG A 33 -4.02 -39.55 2.79
CA ARG A 33 -5.30 -39.66 2.10
C ARG A 33 -6.49 -39.86 3.03
N SER A 34 -6.29 -39.83 4.35
CA SER A 34 -7.41 -39.95 5.28
C SER A 34 -8.30 -38.71 5.21
N VAL A 35 -9.60 -38.90 5.42
CA VAL A 35 -10.58 -37.80 5.44
C VAL A 35 -10.16 -36.74 6.47
N TRP A 36 -9.61 -37.16 7.61
CA TRP A 36 -9.11 -36.27 8.66
C TRP A 36 -7.92 -35.42 8.21
N SER A 37 -6.96 -35.99 7.48
CA SER A 37 -5.83 -35.25 6.92
C SER A 37 -6.30 -34.20 5.90
N VAL A 38 -7.29 -34.54 5.07
CA VAL A 38 -7.88 -33.61 4.10
C VAL A 38 -8.60 -32.46 4.81
N LEU A 39 -9.45 -32.75 5.79
CA LEU A 39 -10.17 -31.74 6.56
C LEU A 39 -9.21 -30.83 7.35
N ALA A 40 -8.19 -31.40 8.00
CA ALA A 40 -7.16 -30.63 8.70
C ALA A 40 -6.39 -29.73 7.73
N GLY A 41 -6.11 -30.19 6.51
CA GLY A 41 -5.47 -29.41 5.46
C GLY A 41 -6.33 -28.23 4.99
N VAL A 42 -7.64 -28.40 4.87
CA VAL A 42 -8.59 -27.32 4.51
C VAL A 42 -8.66 -26.28 5.63
N LEU A 43 -8.82 -26.73 6.88
CA LEU A 43 -8.86 -25.86 8.06
C LEU A 43 -7.54 -25.09 8.24
N ALA A 44 -6.40 -25.75 8.05
CA ALA A 44 -5.09 -25.11 8.11
C ALA A 44 -4.93 -24.01 7.05
N SER A 45 -5.44 -24.21 5.84
CA SER A 45 -5.42 -23.17 4.80
C SER A 45 -6.28 -21.96 5.19
N ALA A 46 -7.50 -22.19 5.70
CA ALA A 46 -8.38 -21.11 6.15
C ALA A 46 -7.77 -20.31 7.32
N LEU A 47 -7.22 -21.02 8.31
CA LEU A 47 -6.53 -20.40 9.44
C LEU A 47 -5.27 -19.65 9.00
N GLY A 48 -4.53 -20.16 8.02
CA GLY A 48 -3.36 -19.47 7.46
C GLY A 48 -3.71 -18.08 6.93
N ILE A 49 -4.81 -17.95 6.19
CA ILE A 49 -5.31 -16.65 5.71
C ILE A 49 -5.69 -15.74 6.89
N LEU A 50 -6.34 -16.30 7.93
CA LEU A 50 -6.70 -15.53 9.12
C LEU A 50 -5.47 -15.00 9.86
N TYR A 51 -4.40 -15.79 9.99
CA TYR A 51 -3.14 -15.34 10.59
C TYR A 51 -2.46 -14.25 9.76
N ILE A 52 -2.49 -14.36 8.43
CA ILE A 52 -1.96 -13.32 7.53
C ILE A 52 -2.75 -12.02 7.74
N TYR A 53 -4.07 -12.11 7.73
CA TYR A 53 -4.93 -10.94 7.91
C TYR A 53 -4.77 -10.31 9.29
N GLY A 54 -4.73 -11.12 10.36
CA GLY A 54 -4.47 -10.64 11.71
C GLY A 54 -3.11 -9.98 11.86
N SER A 55 -2.07 -10.54 11.22
CA SER A 55 -0.75 -9.92 11.16
C SER A 55 -0.76 -8.60 10.39
N TRP A 56 -1.56 -8.49 9.34
CA TRP A 56 -1.73 -7.23 8.61
C TRP A 56 -2.43 -6.18 9.49
N ILE A 57 -3.54 -6.52 10.15
CA ILE A 57 -4.22 -5.63 11.11
C ILE A 57 -3.24 -5.15 12.19
N TYR A 58 -2.45 -6.05 12.76
CA TYR A 58 -1.49 -5.68 13.81
C TYR A 58 -0.49 -4.62 13.32
N ARG A 59 -0.02 -4.72 12.07
CA ARG A 59 0.83 -3.68 11.46
C ARG A 59 0.11 -2.34 11.32
N GLN A 60 -1.21 -2.36 11.12
CA GLN A 60 -2.01 -1.13 11.04
C GLN A 60 -2.24 -0.44 12.39
N ILE A 61 -1.81 -1.00 13.52
CA ILE A 61 -2.04 -0.38 14.84
C ILE A 61 -1.07 0.79 15.07
N PHE A 62 0.18 0.63 14.62
CA PHE A 62 1.23 1.62 14.88
C PHE A 62 1.52 2.46 13.64
N PRO A 63 1.57 3.80 13.76
CA PRO A 63 1.82 4.70 12.62
C PRO A 63 3.07 4.36 11.81
N GLN A 64 4.13 3.88 12.48
CA GLN A 64 5.39 3.51 11.81
C GLN A 64 5.27 2.29 10.87
N THR A 65 4.26 1.44 11.04
CA THR A 65 4.09 0.19 10.27
C THR A 65 2.80 0.13 9.45
N GLN A 66 1.95 1.15 9.60
CA GLN A 66 0.71 1.33 8.85
C GLN A 66 1.01 1.46 7.35
N ASP A 67 0.07 0.98 6.54
CA ASP A 67 0.06 1.29 5.12
C ASP A 67 -0.44 2.73 4.91
N GLU A 68 -0.09 3.35 3.79
CA GLU A 68 -0.31 4.78 3.53
C GLU A 68 -1.77 5.23 3.75
N SER A 69 -2.74 4.45 3.27
CA SER A 69 -4.16 4.79 3.41
C SER A 69 -4.62 4.85 4.87
N ALA A 70 -4.15 3.93 5.72
CA ALA A 70 -4.45 3.93 7.15
C ALA A 70 -3.72 5.08 7.85
N LEU A 71 -2.47 5.35 7.46
CA LEU A 71 -1.68 6.44 8.01
C LEU A 71 -2.27 7.82 7.70
N LEU A 72 -2.88 7.99 6.52
CA LEU A 72 -3.59 9.23 6.16
C LEU A 72 -4.79 9.46 7.09
N LEU A 73 -5.63 8.45 7.32
CA LEU A 73 -6.77 8.54 8.24
C LEU A 73 -6.31 8.81 9.69
N GLU A 74 -5.20 8.20 10.10
CA GLU A 74 -4.56 8.46 11.39
C GLU A 74 -4.09 9.92 11.49
N GLY A 75 -3.44 10.43 10.44
CA GLY A 75 -3.01 11.82 10.34
C GLY A 75 -4.16 12.82 10.42
N GLU A 76 -5.27 12.54 9.70
CA GLU A 76 -6.49 13.35 9.75
C GLU A 76 -7.03 13.48 11.18
N ARG A 77 -6.94 12.42 11.99
CA ARG A 77 -7.35 12.45 13.40
C ARG A 77 -6.54 13.45 14.24
N PHE A 78 -5.30 13.71 13.86
CA PHE A 78 -4.42 14.70 14.49
C PHE A 78 -4.39 16.05 13.75
N GLY A 79 -5.22 16.24 12.71
CA GLY A 79 -5.20 17.43 11.87
C GLY A 79 -3.94 17.56 11.01
N LEU A 80 -3.23 16.46 10.79
CA LEU A 80 -2.04 16.40 9.93
C LEU A 80 -2.47 15.93 8.54
N PHE A 81 -2.13 16.73 7.53
CA PHE A 81 -2.44 16.43 6.14
C PHE A 81 -1.17 16.38 5.31
N PRO A 82 -1.07 15.46 4.33
CA PRO A 82 0.05 15.45 3.41
C PRO A 82 0.12 16.76 2.64
N LYS A 83 1.34 17.29 2.49
CA LYS A 83 1.56 18.47 1.66
C LYS A 83 1.34 18.09 0.19
N ALA A 84 0.46 18.83 -0.48
CA ALA A 84 0.25 18.66 -1.92
C ALA A 84 1.56 18.85 -2.70
N ALA A 85 1.71 18.11 -3.79
CA ALA A 85 2.83 18.26 -4.71
C ALA A 85 2.88 19.73 -5.20
N THR A 86 3.99 20.40 -4.90
CA THR A 86 4.18 21.80 -5.32
C THR A 86 4.75 21.80 -6.74
N PRO A 87 4.10 22.46 -7.72
CA PRO A 87 4.61 22.51 -9.08
C PRO A 87 5.96 23.23 -9.11
N THR A 88 6.86 22.77 -9.99
CA THR A 88 8.15 23.42 -10.21
C THR A 88 7.94 24.77 -10.87
N LYS A 89 8.45 25.83 -10.24
CA LYS A 89 8.50 27.17 -10.83
C LYS A 89 9.89 27.39 -11.42
N VAL A 90 9.94 27.85 -12.67
CA VAL A 90 11.18 28.16 -13.39
C VAL A 90 11.03 29.54 -14.02
N THR A 91 12.08 30.35 -13.95
CA THR A 91 12.15 31.60 -14.70
C THR A 91 12.78 31.31 -16.06
N ALA A 92 12.08 31.64 -17.13
CA ALA A 92 12.58 31.58 -18.50
C ALA A 92 12.57 32.98 -19.10
N ILE A 93 13.62 33.32 -19.85
CA ILE A 93 13.69 34.57 -20.61
C ILE A 93 13.17 34.25 -22.02
N ALA A 94 12.13 34.97 -22.46
CA ALA A 94 11.51 34.78 -23.76
C ALA A 94 11.69 36.03 -24.59
N SER A 95 12.43 35.94 -25.70
CA SER A 95 12.64 37.08 -26.59
C SER A 95 11.65 37.07 -27.76
N GLY A 96 11.14 38.24 -28.14
CA GLY A 96 10.17 38.36 -29.21
C GLY A 96 9.95 39.80 -29.68
N LEU A 97 8.85 40.02 -30.40
CA LEU A 97 8.52 41.35 -30.93
C LEU A 97 7.99 42.23 -29.80
N VAL A 98 8.50 43.44 -29.66
CA VAL A 98 8.12 44.41 -28.61
C VAL A 98 6.61 44.62 -28.61
N GLY A 99 5.98 44.56 -27.43
CA GLY A 99 4.52 44.67 -27.27
C GLY A 99 3.75 43.37 -27.56
N SER A 100 4.44 42.25 -27.77
CA SER A 100 3.77 40.94 -27.84
C SER A 100 3.37 40.46 -26.45
N LEU A 101 2.13 40.01 -26.31
CA LEU A 101 1.59 39.45 -25.08
C LEU A 101 1.81 37.94 -25.04
N ILE A 102 2.42 37.46 -23.96
CA ILE A 102 2.45 36.05 -23.59
C ILE A 102 1.31 35.83 -22.59
N PRO A 103 0.17 35.23 -22.98
CA PRO A 103 -0.98 35.07 -22.10
C PRO A 103 -0.75 33.98 -21.06
N SER A 104 -1.46 34.06 -19.93
CA SER A 104 -1.50 32.97 -18.94
C SER A 104 -2.03 31.68 -19.59
N GLY A 105 -1.43 30.54 -19.26
CA GLY A 105 -1.77 29.23 -19.84
C GLY A 105 -1.02 28.89 -21.13
N TRP A 106 -0.16 29.79 -21.65
CA TRP A 106 0.80 29.43 -22.70
C TRP A 106 1.73 28.31 -22.23
N GLN A 107 1.97 27.33 -23.10
CA GLN A 107 2.80 26.18 -22.78
C GLN A 107 4.15 26.28 -23.49
N ALA A 108 5.23 26.12 -22.73
CA ALA A 108 6.59 26.05 -23.23
C ALA A 108 7.20 24.69 -22.85
N SER A 109 7.88 24.05 -23.81
CA SER A 109 8.66 22.84 -23.53
C SER A 109 10.10 23.22 -23.23
N VAL A 110 10.57 22.93 -22.01
CA VAL A 110 11.96 23.14 -21.59
C VAL A 110 12.55 21.78 -21.24
N GLN A 111 13.59 21.37 -21.98
CA GLN A 111 14.28 20.08 -21.78
C GLN A 111 13.34 18.86 -21.72
N GLY A 112 12.26 18.86 -22.51
CA GLY A 112 11.30 17.75 -22.59
C GLY A 112 10.21 17.77 -21.52
N SER A 113 10.18 18.76 -20.62
CA SER A 113 9.08 18.99 -19.67
C SER A 113 8.24 20.20 -20.11
N LEU A 114 6.92 20.07 -20.02
CA LEU A 114 5.97 21.14 -20.34
C LEU A 114 5.74 22.03 -19.12
N PHE A 115 5.92 23.33 -19.30
CA PHE A 115 5.64 24.37 -18.31
C PHE A 115 4.54 25.30 -18.82
N SER A 116 3.68 25.76 -17.93
CA SER A 116 2.65 26.74 -18.23
C SER A 116 2.99 28.09 -17.62
N VAL A 117 2.77 29.17 -18.37
CA VAL A 117 2.90 30.54 -17.87
C VAL A 117 1.75 30.82 -16.89
N GLU A 118 2.07 31.12 -15.62
CA GLU A 118 1.05 31.39 -14.57
C GLU A 118 0.36 32.75 -14.77
N GLU A 119 1.11 33.79 -15.16
CA GLU A 119 0.62 35.16 -15.29
C GLU A 119 1.01 35.75 -16.63
N SER A 120 0.13 36.55 -17.24
CA SER A 120 0.41 37.16 -18.54
C SER A 120 1.54 38.18 -18.44
N VAL A 121 2.51 38.09 -19.35
CA VAL A 121 3.66 39.01 -19.43
C VAL A 121 3.74 39.61 -20.82
N GLU A 122 4.03 40.90 -20.91
CA GLU A 122 4.26 41.62 -22.16
C GLU A 122 5.77 41.78 -22.40
N ILE A 123 6.22 41.56 -23.64
CA ILE A 123 7.63 41.69 -24.02
C ILE A 123 8.03 43.16 -24.04
N ASP A 124 9.06 43.50 -23.27
CA ASP A 124 9.50 44.88 -23.06
C ASP A 124 10.24 45.47 -24.28
N ALA A 125 10.64 46.74 -24.19
CA ALA A 125 11.37 47.43 -25.26
C ALA A 125 12.78 46.88 -25.53
N SER A 126 13.29 46.01 -24.65
CA SER A 126 14.56 45.28 -24.79
C SER A 126 14.39 44.00 -25.62
N GLY A 127 13.14 43.62 -25.93
CA GLY A 127 12.80 42.41 -26.68
C GLY A 127 12.91 41.14 -25.85
N THR A 128 12.82 41.22 -24.52
CA THR A 128 12.93 40.10 -23.56
C THR A 128 11.89 40.16 -22.44
#